data_AF-A0A9Q8VFU0-F1
#
_entry.id   AF-A0A9Q8VFU0-F1
#
_cell.length_a   1.000
_cell.length_b   1.000
_cell.length_c   1.000
_cell.angle_alpha   90.00
_cell.angle_beta   90.00
_cell.angle_gamma   90.00
#
_symmetry.space_group_name_H-M   'P 1'
#
loop_
_entity.id
_entity.type
_entity.pdbx_description
1 polymer ?
#
loop_
_entity_poly.entity_id
_entity_poly.type
_entity_poly.pdbx_seq_one_letter_code
_entity_poly.pdbx_strand_id
1 'polypeptide(L)'
;MDALLLHLASNPALATPLLQIVQQHQEALTAAASSPESQQQLQSSVQLLLQQTQQAASQGQGQDSAAQGASSNNPASQEAGQADGSAPSAALTHQQIPLPPESGEYSTVNDLMAALNAFYATRGAAVVKKSASNYRVVNGVRIPTYYSVNCDRGPRRASASKGLRRASTLKLDCPFRIVAAATKASNFRWSYRVVEPNHNHGPSSGPEAHAAHRKRTPAQRELMAKLASYGTIKARDAAEIVKAAGGPAFFRQRDVYNDRQKARKAAGLPPRQKGDKAKAGANDNDNDTSQTT
;
A
#
# COMPACT_ATOMS: atom_id res chain seq x y z
N MET A 1 10.48 -15.12 2.67
CA MET A 1 10.13 -16.52 2.95
C MET A 1 9.92 -16.74 4.46
N ASP A 2 10.64 -16.05 5.35
CA ASP A 2 10.52 -16.30 6.81
C ASP A 2 9.29 -15.72 7.54
N ALA A 3 8.73 -14.59 7.12
CA ALA A 3 7.63 -13.96 7.88
C ALA A 3 6.31 -14.75 7.83
N LEU A 4 6.07 -15.49 6.74
CA LEU A 4 4.85 -16.26 6.54
C LEU A 4 4.85 -17.55 7.38
N LEU A 5 6.02 -18.16 7.53
CA LEU A 5 6.27 -19.30 8.42
C LEU A 5 6.11 -18.93 9.90
N LEU A 6 6.64 -17.77 10.31
CA LEU A 6 6.52 -17.29 11.70
C LEU A 6 5.06 -16.97 12.09
N HIS A 7 4.26 -16.48 11.14
CA HIS A 7 2.84 -16.18 11.35
C HIS A 7 1.96 -17.43 11.42
N LEU A 8 2.30 -18.47 10.63
CA LEU A 8 1.63 -19.78 10.66
C LEU A 8 1.87 -20.52 11.99
N ALA A 9 3.05 -20.37 12.59
CA ALA A 9 3.40 -20.95 13.89
C ALA A 9 2.62 -20.32 15.06
N SER A 10 2.18 -19.06 14.93
CA SER A 10 1.49 -18.32 15.99
C SER A 10 -0.04 -18.46 15.99
N ASN A 11 -0.63 -19.11 14.97
CA ASN A 11 -2.09 -19.18 14.84
C ASN A 11 -2.57 -20.47 14.09
N PRO A 12 -2.55 -21.63 14.75
CA PRO A 12 -2.77 -22.93 14.09
C PRO A 12 -4.17 -23.09 13.48
N ALA A 13 -5.17 -22.32 13.94
CA ALA A 13 -6.54 -22.35 13.41
C ALA A 13 -6.69 -21.68 12.02
N LEU A 14 -5.66 -20.96 11.53
CA LEU A 14 -5.64 -20.31 10.21
C LEU A 14 -4.72 -21.01 9.21
N ALA A 15 -4.01 -22.08 9.61
CA ALA A 15 -3.07 -22.80 8.78
C ALA A 15 -3.75 -23.48 7.58
N THR A 16 -4.87 -24.16 7.81
CA THR A 16 -5.63 -24.90 6.79
C THR A 16 -6.21 -24.00 5.68
N PRO A 17 -6.92 -22.88 5.98
CA PRO A 17 -7.44 -22.03 4.92
C PRO A 17 -6.33 -21.28 4.15
N LEU A 18 -5.23 -20.90 4.80
CA LEU A 18 -4.10 -20.26 4.10
C LEU A 18 -3.33 -21.25 3.22
N LEU A 19 -3.10 -22.47 3.67
CA LEU A 19 -2.55 -23.55 2.84
C LEU A 19 -3.42 -23.79 1.62
N GLN A 20 -4.74 -23.85 1.79
CA GLN A 20 -5.65 -24.09 0.66
C GLN A 20 -5.69 -22.92 -0.32
N ILE A 21 -5.52 -21.67 0.14
CA ILE A 21 -5.41 -20.50 -0.74
C ILE A 21 -4.08 -20.50 -1.51
N VAL A 22 -2.98 -20.87 -0.86
CA VAL A 22 -1.67 -21.02 -1.50
C VAL A 22 -1.70 -22.16 -2.52
N GLN A 23 -2.31 -23.29 -2.17
CA GLN A 23 -2.53 -24.45 -3.06
C GLN A 23 -3.34 -24.04 -4.30
N GLN A 24 -4.48 -23.37 -4.12
CA GLN A 24 -5.33 -22.90 -5.23
C GLN A 24 -4.62 -21.90 -6.16
N HIS A 25 -3.76 -21.04 -5.60
CA HIS A 25 -2.98 -20.10 -6.39
C HIS A 25 -1.87 -20.82 -7.18
N GLN A 26 -1.27 -21.86 -6.59
CA GLN A 26 -0.27 -22.70 -7.26
C GLN A 26 -0.89 -23.55 -8.39
N GLU A 27 -2.11 -24.05 -8.22
CA GLU A 27 -2.92 -24.73 -9.25
C GLU A 27 -3.26 -23.79 -10.42
N ALA A 28 -3.59 -22.53 -10.13
CA ALA A 28 -3.84 -21.52 -11.17
C ALA A 28 -2.56 -21.15 -11.96
N LEU A 29 -1.39 -21.15 -11.30
CA LEU A 29 -0.10 -20.91 -11.95
C LEU A 29 0.36 -22.10 -12.81
N THR A 30 0.05 -23.34 -12.39
CA THR A 30 0.33 -24.55 -13.19
C THR A 30 -0.61 -24.68 -14.39
N ALA A 31 -1.88 -24.30 -14.25
CA ALA A 31 -2.83 -24.22 -15.38
C ALA A 31 -2.46 -23.14 -16.43
N ALA A 32 -1.69 -22.11 -16.03
CA ALA A 32 -1.20 -21.06 -16.93
C ALA A 32 0.14 -21.39 -17.62
N ALA A 33 0.79 -22.52 -17.27
CA ALA A 33 2.06 -22.94 -17.86
C ALA A 33 1.86 -23.73 -19.15
N SER A 34 2.51 -23.30 -20.25
CA SER A 34 2.25 -23.74 -21.62
C SER A 34 2.88 -25.08 -22.06
N SER A 35 3.61 -25.78 -21.18
CA SER A 35 4.22 -27.09 -21.50
C SER A 35 4.08 -28.09 -20.33
N PRO A 36 3.71 -29.36 -20.60
CA PRO A 36 3.49 -30.38 -19.57
C PRO A 36 4.73 -30.72 -18.73
N GLU A 37 5.95 -30.59 -19.28
CA GLU A 37 7.19 -30.82 -18.52
C GLU A 37 7.41 -29.76 -17.43
N SER A 38 7.12 -28.49 -17.73
CA SER A 38 7.19 -27.41 -16.73
C SER A 38 6.14 -27.58 -15.63
N GLN A 39 4.96 -28.13 -15.98
CA GLN A 39 3.93 -28.45 -14.98
C GLN A 39 4.39 -29.57 -14.04
N GLN A 40 5.01 -30.63 -14.58
CA GLN A 40 5.47 -31.75 -13.78
C GLN A 40 6.66 -31.38 -12.87
N GLN A 41 7.60 -30.56 -13.36
CA GLN A 41 8.72 -30.05 -12.56
C GLN A 41 8.27 -29.13 -11.41
N LEU A 42 7.26 -28.29 -11.65
CA LEU A 42 6.67 -27.45 -10.60
C LEU A 42 5.89 -28.27 -9.58
N GLN A 43 5.18 -29.32 -10.01
CA GLN A 43 4.47 -30.23 -9.11
C GLN A 43 5.45 -31.02 -8.22
N SER A 44 6.52 -31.57 -8.78
CA SER A 44 7.51 -32.35 -8.02
C SER A 44 8.29 -31.50 -7.02
N SER A 45 8.63 -30.26 -7.37
CA SER A 45 9.33 -29.35 -6.46
C SER A 45 8.45 -28.87 -5.30
N VAL A 46 7.16 -28.66 -5.54
CA VAL A 46 6.19 -28.35 -4.47
C VAL A 46 5.97 -29.56 -3.55
N GLN A 47 5.85 -30.77 -4.10
CA GLN A 47 5.65 -31.98 -3.32
C GLN A 47 6.85 -32.29 -2.41
N LEU A 48 8.07 -32.06 -2.91
CA LEU A 48 9.31 -32.19 -2.14
C LEU A 48 9.38 -31.17 -0.99
N LEU A 49 8.92 -29.93 -1.21
CA LEU A 49 8.89 -28.89 -0.18
C LEU A 49 7.85 -29.20 0.91
N LEU A 50 6.67 -29.73 0.54
CA LEU A 50 5.68 -30.20 1.52
C LEU A 50 6.22 -31.37 2.35
N GLN A 51 7.00 -32.27 1.75
CA GLN A 51 7.59 -33.41 2.47
C GLN A 51 8.65 -32.96 3.48
N GLN A 52 9.52 -32.02 3.11
CA GLN A 52 10.52 -31.43 4.01
C GLN A 52 9.87 -30.68 5.19
N THR A 53 8.76 -29.98 4.94
CA THR A 53 8.04 -29.23 5.98
C THR A 53 7.40 -30.17 7.03
N GLN A 54 6.94 -31.35 6.62
CA GLN A 54 6.39 -32.35 7.53
C GLN A 54 7.46 -33.04 8.40
N GLN A 55 8.69 -33.18 7.88
CA GLN A 55 9.81 -33.76 8.63
C GLN A 55 10.41 -32.79 9.67
N ALA A 56 10.34 -31.47 9.41
CA ALA A 56 10.76 -30.45 10.38
C ALA A 56 9.82 -30.35 11.59
N ALA A 57 8.56 -30.77 11.45
CA ALA A 57 7.56 -30.72 12.52
C ALA A 57 7.68 -31.87 13.54
N SER A 58 8.44 -32.94 13.24
CA SER A 58 8.57 -34.12 14.11
C SER A 58 9.84 -34.17 14.96
N GLN A 59 10.77 -33.20 14.82
CA GLN A 59 12.04 -33.18 15.58
C GLN A 59 12.12 -32.09 16.66
N GLY A 60 11.05 -31.32 16.88
CA GLY A 60 11.06 -30.13 17.77
C GLY A 60 10.53 -30.32 19.19
N GLN A 61 10.57 -31.53 19.77
CA GLN A 61 10.22 -31.74 21.19
C GLN A 61 11.38 -32.39 21.93
N GLY A 62 12.14 -31.58 22.65
CA GLY A 62 13.21 -32.06 23.51
C GLY A 62 13.97 -30.96 24.24
N GLN A 63 13.59 -30.75 25.50
CA GLN A 63 14.43 -30.33 26.64
C GLN A 63 14.47 -28.82 26.99
N ASP A 64 13.60 -28.48 27.95
CA ASP A 64 13.85 -27.48 28.99
C ASP A 64 14.93 -27.99 29.97
N SER A 65 15.83 -27.11 30.43
CA SER A 65 16.19 -26.95 31.86
C SER A 65 17.30 -25.90 32.12
N ALA A 66 16.91 -24.87 32.87
CA ALA A 66 17.50 -24.39 34.13
C ALA A 66 18.83 -23.60 34.23
N ALA A 67 18.75 -22.63 35.16
CA ALA A 67 19.77 -21.96 36.01
C ALA A 67 20.44 -20.68 35.46
N GLN A 68 20.12 -19.48 36.00
CA GLN A 68 20.74 -18.77 37.14
C GLN A 68 22.19 -18.30 36.83
N GLY A 69 22.70 -17.09 37.10
CA GLY A 69 22.28 -15.89 37.82
C GLY A 69 23.48 -14.90 37.87
N ALA A 70 23.26 -13.69 38.43
CA ALA A 70 24.25 -12.66 38.84
C ALA A 70 24.99 -11.89 37.72
N SER A 71 25.41 -10.63 37.84
CA SER A 71 25.15 -9.47 38.72
C SER A 71 26.00 -8.29 38.16
N SER A 72 25.63 -7.05 38.53
CA SER A 72 26.52 -5.85 38.65
C SER A 72 27.01 -5.17 37.35
N ASN A 73 27.10 -3.84 37.19
CA ASN A 73 26.87 -2.66 38.04
C ASN A 73 26.49 -1.44 37.15
N ASN A 74 25.71 -0.51 37.71
CA ASN A 74 25.62 0.88 37.26
C ASN A 74 26.80 1.71 37.79
N PRO A 75 27.03 2.90 37.22
CA PRO A 75 27.01 4.08 38.07
C PRO A 75 26.14 5.21 37.50
N ALA A 76 25.56 5.98 38.43
CA ALA A 76 24.80 7.20 38.21
C ALA A 76 25.68 8.44 38.42
N SER A 77 25.30 9.57 37.80
CA SER A 77 25.38 10.99 38.23
C SER A 77 24.85 11.85 37.05
N GLN A 78 23.72 12.57 37.13
CA GLN A 78 23.51 13.96 37.63
C GLN A 78 24.38 15.00 36.87
N GLU A 79 23.95 16.19 36.42
CA GLU A 79 22.74 17.01 36.57
C GLU A 79 22.77 18.18 35.53
N ALA A 80 21.60 18.80 35.33
CA ALA A 80 21.23 20.16 34.87
C ALA A 80 22.20 21.17 34.19
N GLY A 81 21.65 21.97 33.25
CA GLY A 81 22.03 23.39 33.08
C GLY A 81 21.94 23.97 31.66
N GLN A 82 20.97 24.86 31.41
CA GLN A 82 20.86 25.73 30.23
C GLN A 82 21.98 26.79 30.15
N ALA A 83 22.41 27.18 28.94
CA ALA A 83 22.27 28.56 28.41
C ALA A 83 22.95 28.75 27.03
N ASP A 84 22.20 29.43 26.17
CA ASP A 84 22.54 30.42 25.13
C ASP A 84 23.79 30.26 24.23
N GLY A 85 23.56 30.39 22.92
CA GLY A 85 24.59 30.33 21.90
C GLY A 85 23.97 30.40 20.51
N SER A 86 23.67 31.62 20.06
CA SER A 86 23.21 31.95 18.70
C SER A 86 24.04 31.25 17.62
N ALA A 87 23.40 30.41 16.81
CA ALA A 87 23.93 29.89 15.55
C ALA A 87 22.80 29.82 14.51
N PRO A 88 23.11 30.05 13.23
CA PRO A 88 22.20 30.68 12.28
C PRO A 88 21.08 29.74 11.85
N SER A 89 19.94 30.35 11.52
CA SER A 89 18.81 29.75 10.81
C SER A 89 19.32 28.82 9.71
N ALA A 90 19.28 27.51 9.98
CA ALA A 90 19.59 26.49 9.00
C ALA A 90 18.61 26.69 7.85
N ALA A 91 19.10 27.29 6.76
CA ALA A 91 18.40 27.38 5.51
C ALA A 91 17.87 25.98 5.21
N LEU A 92 16.54 25.82 5.24
CA LEU A 92 15.88 24.65 4.71
C LEU A 92 16.22 24.60 3.22
N THR A 93 17.37 24.01 2.87
CA THR A 93 17.66 23.57 1.51
C THR A 93 16.55 22.60 1.16
N HIS A 94 15.48 23.13 0.56
CA HIS A 94 14.50 22.34 -0.16
C HIS A 94 15.32 21.57 -1.19
N GLN A 95 15.60 20.29 -0.93
CA GLN A 95 16.10 19.41 -1.96
C GLN A 95 15.12 19.55 -3.13
N GLN A 96 15.61 19.95 -4.30
CA GLN A 96 14.73 20.17 -5.44
C GLN A 96 14.34 18.80 -6.01
N ILE A 97 13.07 18.63 -6.40
CA ILE A 97 12.64 17.42 -7.11
C ILE A 97 13.34 17.43 -8.48
N PRO A 98 14.15 16.42 -8.81
CA PRO A 98 14.89 16.41 -10.07
C PRO A 98 13.97 16.16 -11.26
N LEU A 99 14.38 16.65 -12.42
CA LEU A 99 13.71 16.39 -13.69
C LEU A 99 13.85 14.93 -14.09
N PRO A 100 12.84 14.36 -14.77
CA PRO A 100 12.97 13.01 -15.30
C PRO A 100 14.01 13.03 -16.43
N PRO A 101 14.63 11.87 -16.75
CA PRO A 101 15.53 11.78 -17.90
C PRO A 101 14.83 12.17 -19.20
N GLU A 102 15.59 12.29 -20.29
CA GLU A 102 14.99 12.41 -21.61
C GLU A 102 14.09 11.20 -21.90
N SER A 103 13.01 11.44 -22.65
CA SER A 103 12.04 10.39 -22.90
C SER A 103 12.59 9.34 -23.85
N GLY A 104 12.54 8.08 -23.43
CA GLY A 104 12.52 6.95 -24.36
C GLY A 104 11.20 6.83 -25.13
N GLU A 105 11.06 5.73 -25.88
CA GLU A 105 9.83 5.38 -26.58
C GLU A 105 9.09 4.24 -25.88
N TYR A 106 7.78 4.39 -25.70
CA TYR A 106 6.94 3.45 -24.96
C TYR A 106 5.79 2.90 -25.83
N SER A 107 5.41 1.64 -25.62
CA SER A 107 4.31 0.98 -26.35
C SER A 107 2.96 1.57 -25.98
N THR A 108 2.75 1.83 -24.69
CA THR A 108 1.50 2.37 -24.18
C THR A 108 1.76 3.58 -23.29
N VAL A 109 0.73 4.42 -23.13
CA VAL A 109 0.77 5.51 -22.16
C VAL A 109 0.96 4.99 -20.73
N ASN A 110 0.50 3.76 -20.42
CA ASN A 110 0.65 3.20 -19.09
C ASN A 110 2.10 2.82 -18.80
N ASP A 111 2.83 2.31 -19.79
CA ASP A 111 4.26 2.00 -19.68
C ASP A 111 5.07 3.29 -19.45
N LEU A 112 4.77 4.34 -20.20
CA LEU A 112 5.35 5.67 -20.00
C LEU A 112 5.09 6.19 -18.58
N MET A 113 3.83 6.11 -18.12
CA MET A 113 3.46 6.56 -16.77
C MET A 113 4.10 5.71 -15.68
N ALA A 114 4.31 4.41 -15.92
CA ALA A 114 5.01 3.51 -15.01
C ALA A 114 6.48 3.87 -14.92
N ALA A 115 7.16 4.13 -16.04
CA ALA A 115 8.55 4.57 -16.07
C ALA A 115 8.75 5.92 -15.34
N LEU A 116 7.89 6.91 -15.61
CA LEU A 116 7.93 8.19 -14.89
C LEU A 116 7.72 8.02 -13.39
N ASN A 117 6.73 7.22 -12.97
CA ASN A 117 6.47 7.03 -11.55
C ASN A 117 7.50 6.12 -10.86
N ALA A 118 8.14 5.20 -11.57
CA ALA A 118 9.29 4.45 -11.06
C ALA A 118 10.47 5.39 -10.78
N PHE A 119 10.74 6.35 -11.67
CA PHE A 119 11.72 7.41 -11.44
C PHE A 119 11.36 8.24 -10.20
N TYR A 120 10.11 8.72 -10.10
CA TYR A 120 9.71 9.62 -9.04
C TYR A 120 9.45 8.97 -7.67
N ALA A 121 9.21 7.66 -7.61
CA ALA A 121 8.94 6.94 -6.36
C ALA A 121 10.05 7.17 -5.32
N THR A 122 11.31 7.10 -5.72
CA THR A 122 12.47 7.31 -4.83
C THR A 122 12.88 8.77 -4.69
N ARG A 123 12.24 9.68 -5.42
CA ARG A 123 12.58 11.11 -5.51
C ARG A 123 11.48 12.00 -4.90
N GLY A 124 10.59 11.40 -4.11
CA GLY A 124 9.56 12.08 -3.32
C GLY A 124 8.50 12.80 -4.15
N ALA A 125 8.26 12.36 -5.39
CA ALA A 125 7.24 12.93 -6.26
C ALA A 125 6.36 11.84 -6.89
N ALA A 126 5.29 12.25 -7.57
CA ALA A 126 4.53 11.40 -8.45
C ALA A 126 3.86 12.23 -9.54
N VAL A 127 3.56 11.58 -10.67
CA VAL A 127 2.86 12.21 -11.80
C VAL A 127 1.59 11.47 -12.15
N VAL A 128 0.58 12.22 -12.59
CA VAL A 128 -0.76 11.72 -12.92
C VAL A 128 -1.24 12.24 -14.27
N LYS A 129 -1.97 11.41 -15.00
CA LYS A 129 -2.69 11.81 -16.22
C LYS A 129 -3.76 12.84 -15.85
N LYS A 130 -3.81 13.97 -16.57
CA LYS A 130 -4.74 15.08 -16.29
C LYS A 130 -5.81 15.23 -17.37
N SER A 131 -5.42 15.63 -18.58
CA SER A 131 -6.34 15.80 -19.70
C SER A 131 -5.88 14.93 -20.86
N ALA A 132 -6.85 14.34 -21.56
CA ALA A 132 -6.64 13.61 -22.80
C ALA A 132 -7.13 14.46 -23.95
N SER A 133 -6.39 14.51 -25.05
CA SER A 133 -6.82 15.19 -26.27
C SER A 133 -6.26 14.47 -27.49
N ASN A 134 -6.45 15.08 -28.66
CA ASN A 134 -5.92 14.59 -29.93
C ASN A 134 -6.35 13.13 -30.21
N TYR A 135 -7.66 12.89 -30.27
CA TYR A 135 -8.16 11.55 -30.53
C TYR A 135 -7.91 11.16 -31.98
N ARG A 136 -7.44 9.93 -32.20
CA ARG A 136 -7.15 9.34 -33.51
C ARG A 136 -7.68 7.92 -33.57
N VAL A 137 -8.03 7.47 -34.77
CA VAL A 137 -8.37 6.06 -35.00
C VAL A 137 -7.08 5.32 -35.28
N VAL A 138 -6.71 4.40 -34.40
CA VAL A 138 -5.55 3.51 -34.54
C VAL A 138 -6.09 2.09 -34.46
N ASN A 139 -5.84 1.28 -35.48
CA ASN A 139 -6.37 -0.09 -35.59
C ASN A 139 -7.90 -0.17 -35.40
N GLY A 140 -8.65 0.77 -35.98
CA GLY A 140 -10.11 0.83 -35.88
C GLY A 140 -10.67 1.36 -34.54
N VAL A 141 -9.81 1.66 -33.55
CA VAL A 141 -10.23 2.15 -32.23
C VAL A 141 -9.88 3.63 -32.08
N ARG A 142 -10.87 4.45 -31.67
CA ARG A 142 -10.65 5.86 -31.35
C ARG A 142 -9.96 6.00 -29.99
N ILE A 143 -8.67 6.29 -30.00
CA ILE A 143 -7.83 6.45 -28.81
C ILE A 143 -7.27 7.89 -28.69
N PRO A 144 -7.05 8.41 -27.48
CA PRO A 144 -6.33 9.67 -27.29
C PRO A 144 -4.84 9.46 -27.57
N THR A 145 -4.22 10.36 -28.35
CA THR A 145 -2.78 10.31 -28.64
C THR A 145 -2.00 11.45 -27.96
N TYR A 146 -2.65 12.15 -27.03
CA TYR A 146 -2.05 13.21 -26.24
C TYR A 146 -2.58 13.19 -24.82
N TYR A 147 -1.68 13.33 -23.84
CA TYR A 147 -2.01 13.58 -22.44
C TYR A 147 -1.20 14.74 -21.86
N SER A 148 -1.89 15.64 -21.14
CA SER A 148 -1.22 16.44 -20.12
C SER A 148 -0.98 15.57 -18.90
N VAL A 149 0.26 15.52 -18.44
CA VAL A 149 0.71 14.79 -17.26
C VAL A 149 1.21 15.82 -16.26
N ASN A 150 0.63 15.82 -15.06
CA ASN A 150 0.93 16.84 -14.05
C ASN A 150 1.52 16.16 -12.80
N CYS A 151 2.22 16.93 -11.98
CA CYS A 151 2.50 16.49 -10.60
C CYS A 151 1.19 16.11 -9.89
N ASP A 152 1.22 15.07 -9.06
CA ASP A 152 0.05 14.65 -8.28
C ASP A 152 -0.38 15.72 -7.26
N ARG A 153 0.53 16.61 -6.86
CA ARG A 153 0.27 17.86 -6.10
C ARG A 153 -0.05 19.08 -6.97
N GLY A 154 -0.41 18.88 -8.23
CA GLY A 154 -0.74 19.95 -9.17
C GLY A 154 -1.97 20.79 -8.81
N PRO A 155 -2.61 21.44 -9.80
CA PRO A 155 -3.71 22.38 -9.57
C PRO A 155 -4.88 21.78 -8.78
N ARG A 156 -5.37 22.54 -7.81
CA ARG A 156 -6.64 22.31 -7.12
C ARG A 156 -7.77 22.48 -8.13
N ARG A 157 -8.82 21.68 -7.94
CA ARG A 157 -10.10 21.92 -8.62
C ARG A 157 -10.95 22.76 -7.69
N ALA A 158 -11.66 23.74 -8.25
CA ALA A 158 -12.69 24.46 -7.53
C ALA A 158 -13.67 23.46 -6.91
N SER A 159 -14.01 23.67 -5.63
CA SER A 159 -14.98 22.83 -4.94
C SER A 159 -16.38 23.12 -5.47
N ALA A 160 -17.07 22.10 -5.95
CA ALA A 160 -18.51 22.15 -6.24
C ALA A 160 -19.35 21.58 -5.07
N SER A 161 -18.76 21.41 -3.89
CA SER A 161 -19.43 20.78 -2.74
C SER A 161 -20.29 21.79 -1.95
N LYS A 162 -21.37 21.29 -1.33
CA LYS A 162 -22.23 22.06 -0.40
C LYS A 162 -21.59 22.33 0.98
N GLY A 163 -20.30 22.06 1.17
CA GLY A 163 -19.58 22.33 2.42
C GLY A 163 -19.93 21.44 3.64
N LEU A 164 -20.84 20.47 3.51
CA LEU A 164 -21.28 19.57 4.59
C LEU A 164 -20.13 18.78 5.28
N ARG A 165 -18.98 18.61 4.62
CA ARG A 165 -17.78 17.94 5.17
C ARG A 165 -16.54 18.76 4.83
N ARG A 166 -15.62 18.89 5.78
CA ARG A 166 -14.28 19.45 5.54
C ARG A 166 -13.41 18.41 4.82
N ALA A 167 -13.18 18.62 3.52
CA ALA A 167 -12.30 17.77 2.72
C ALA A 167 -10.86 18.27 2.80
N SER A 168 -9.92 17.39 3.14
CA SER A 168 -8.49 17.66 2.99
C SER A 168 -8.03 17.30 1.57
N THR A 169 -7.09 18.07 1.04
CA THR A 169 -6.53 17.86 -0.29
C THR A 169 -5.01 17.95 -0.25
N LEU A 170 -4.35 17.02 -0.95
CA LEU A 170 -2.89 16.96 -1.08
C LEU A 170 -2.36 17.83 -2.23
N LYS A 171 -3.25 18.51 -2.95
CA LYS A 171 -2.87 19.45 -4.01
C LYS A 171 -2.15 20.65 -3.38
N LEU A 172 -1.13 21.17 -4.06
CA LEU A 172 -0.36 22.37 -3.69
C LEU A 172 -0.28 23.37 -4.84
N ASP A 173 -1.12 23.19 -5.86
CA ASP A 173 -1.09 24.02 -7.07
C ASP A 173 0.26 23.98 -7.79
N CYS A 174 0.93 22.82 -7.71
CA CYS A 174 2.24 22.61 -8.34
C CYS A 174 2.16 22.84 -9.86
N PRO A 175 3.04 23.69 -10.43
CA PRO A 175 2.99 24.02 -11.85
C PRO A 175 3.61 22.93 -12.74
N PHE A 176 4.47 22.06 -12.18
CA PHE A 176 5.17 21.00 -12.89
C PHE A 176 4.28 20.21 -13.85
N ARG A 177 4.72 20.15 -15.12
CA ARG A 177 3.95 19.57 -16.21
C ARG A 177 4.82 18.94 -17.27
N ILE A 178 4.39 17.76 -17.67
CA ILE A 178 4.89 16.98 -18.79
C ILE A 178 3.77 16.85 -19.82
N VAL A 179 4.14 16.81 -21.09
CA VAL A 179 3.23 16.40 -22.17
C VAL A 179 3.69 15.04 -22.67
N ALA A 180 2.78 14.07 -22.65
CA ALA A 180 2.97 12.76 -23.26
C ALA A 180 2.18 12.70 -24.57
N ALA A 181 2.83 12.29 -25.65
CA ALA A 181 2.20 12.21 -26.96
C ALA A 181 2.62 10.96 -27.72
N ALA A 182 1.70 10.44 -28.51
CA ALA A 182 1.95 9.41 -29.52
C ALA A 182 1.70 10.04 -30.90
N THR A 183 2.73 10.04 -31.75
CA THR A 183 2.66 10.70 -33.06
C THR A 183 2.67 9.67 -34.18
N LYS A 184 2.18 10.04 -35.36
CA LYS A 184 2.25 9.17 -36.54
C LYS A 184 3.71 8.91 -36.95
N ALA A 185 4.59 9.91 -36.82
CA ALA A 185 6.01 9.80 -37.13
C ALA A 185 6.72 8.75 -36.27
N SER A 186 6.30 8.61 -35.00
CA SER A 186 6.81 7.59 -34.08
C SER A 186 6.01 6.28 -34.11
N ASN A 187 5.25 5.99 -35.19
CA ASN A 187 4.39 4.79 -35.27
C ASN A 187 3.45 4.63 -34.05
N PHE A 188 2.92 5.74 -33.53
CA PHE A 188 2.12 5.81 -32.31
C PHE A 188 2.81 5.28 -31.04
N ARG A 189 4.15 5.19 -31.04
CA ARG A 189 4.95 5.07 -29.82
C ARG A 189 4.83 6.35 -29.00
N TRP A 190 4.68 6.17 -27.70
CA TRP A 190 4.54 7.25 -26.73
C TRP A 190 5.91 7.79 -26.35
N SER A 191 6.04 9.10 -26.30
CA SER A 191 7.17 9.79 -25.68
C SER A 191 6.65 10.99 -24.89
N TYR A 192 7.52 11.60 -24.08
CA TYR A 192 7.18 12.80 -23.32
C TYR A 192 8.20 13.91 -23.48
N ARG A 193 7.76 15.12 -23.16
CA ARG A 193 8.63 16.28 -22.93
C ARG A 193 8.19 17.03 -21.69
N VAL A 194 9.16 17.55 -20.94
CA VAL A 194 8.89 18.49 -19.85
C VAL A 194 8.47 19.82 -20.47
N VAL A 195 7.32 20.35 -20.04
CA VAL A 195 6.82 21.67 -20.49
C VAL A 195 7.02 22.71 -19.42
N GLU A 196 6.77 22.35 -18.16
CA GLU A 196 7.04 23.19 -17.00
C GLU A 196 7.92 22.40 -16.03
N PRO A 197 9.21 22.75 -15.89
CA PRO A 197 10.16 21.99 -15.08
C PRO A 197 10.03 22.27 -13.58
N ASN A 198 9.37 23.37 -13.18
CA ASN A 198 9.43 23.82 -11.80
C ASN A 198 8.41 23.11 -10.90
N HIS A 199 8.89 22.68 -9.72
CA HIS A 199 8.06 22.33 -8.58
C HIS A 199 8.05 23.49 -7.59
N ASN A 200 6.90 23.73 -6.96
CA ASN A 200 6.74 24.70 -5.86
C ASN A 200 6.78 24.03 -4.48
N HIS A 201 7.28 22.80 -4.41
CA HIS A 201 7.39 22.01 -3.18
C HIS A 201 8.60 21.07 -3.27
N GLY A 202 9.14 20.68 -2.12
CA GLY A 202 10.21 19.69 -2.03
C GLY A 202 9.70 18.24 -2.18
N PRO A 203 10.63 17.26 -2.23
CA PRO A 203 10.36 15.85 -2.13
C PRO A 203 9.54 15.50 -0.90
N SER A 204 8.66 14.51 -1.05
CA SER A 204 7.93 13.91 0.07
C SER A 204 8.80 12.94 0.84
N SER A 205 8.40 12.65 2.08
CA SER A 205 9.06 11.67 2.97
C SER A 205 9.22 10.28 2.36
N GLY A 206 8.27 9.85 1.52
CA GLY A 206 8.29 8.52 0.92
C GLY A 206 7.16 8.30 -0.09
N PRO A 207 7.19 7.18 -0.82
CA PRO A 207 6.20 6.85 -1.84
C PRO A 207 4.76 6.81 -1.28
N GLU A 208 4.59 6.44 -0.01
CA GLU A 208 3.29 6.39 0.67
C GLU A 208 2.61 7.75 0.80
N ALA A 209 3.32 8.86 0.61
CA ALA A 209 2.72 10.19 0.52
C ALA A 209 1.83 10.36 -0.72
N HIS A 210 2.07 9.56 -1.77
CA HIS A 210 1.47 9.72 -3.08
C HIS A 210 0.43 8.65 -3.36
N ALA A 211 -0.77 9.05 -3.80
CA ALA A 211 -1.82 8.09 -4.15
C ALA A 211 -1.44 7.22 -5.36
N ALA A 212 -0.57 7.70 -6.26
CA ALA A 212 -0.11 6.95 -7.42
C ALA A 212 0.68 5.69 -7.02
N HIS A 213 1.58 5.83 -6.05
CA HIS A 213 2.45 4.74 -5.58
C HIS A 213 1.74 3.79 -4.60
N ARG A 214 0.68 4.25 -3.93
CA ARG A 214 -0.12 3.43 -3.01
C ARG A 214 -1.14 2.51 -3.70
N LYS A 215 -1.24 2.53 -5.03
CA LYS A 215 -2.19 1.69 -5.75
C LYS A 215 -1.78 0.23 -5.64
N ARG A 216 -2.75 -0.62 -5.30
CA ARG A 216 -2.59 -2.08 -5.36
C ARG A 216 -2.49 -2.55 -6.80
N THR A 217 -1.65 -3.55 -7.04
CA THR A 217 -1.66 -4.32 -8.30
C THR A 217 -3.01 -5.04 -8.47
N PRO A 218 -3.39 -5.46 -9.69
CA PRO A 218 -4.59 -6.28 -9.88
C PRO A 218 -4.63 -7.52 -8.97
N ALA A 219 -3.55 -8.29 -8.92
CA ALA A 219 -3.41 -9.45 -8.05
C ALA A 219 -3.57 -9.11 -6.56
N GLN A 220 -2.94 -8.01 -6.08
CA GLN A 220 -3.09 -7.57 -4.68
C GLN A 220 -4.54 -7.15 -4.36
N ARG A 221 -5.28 -6.57 -5.32
CA ARG A 221 -6.69 -6.20 -5.10
C ARG A 221 -7.57 -7.43 -4.99
N GLU A 222 -7.37 -8.42 -5.84
CA GLU A 222 -8.09 -9.69 -5.81
C GLU A 222 -7.83 -10.44 -4.51
N LEU A 223 -6.56 -10.54 -4.11
CA LEU A 223 -6.18 -11.14 -2.83
C LEU A 223 -6.80 -10.38 -1.65
N MET A 224 -6.74 -9.05 -1.63
CA MET A 224 -7.37 -8.25 -0.57
C MET A 224 -8.90 -8.44 -0.53
N ALA A 225 -9.56 -8.55 -1.68
CA ALA A 225 -11.00 -8.82 -1.75
C ALA A 225 -11.34 -10.21 -1.20
N LYS A 226 -10.57 -11.25 -1.56
CA LYS A 226 -10.70 -12.61 -1.02
C LYS A 226 -10.47 -12.64 0.49
N LEU A 227 -9.44 -11.95 1.00
CA LEU A 227 -9.20 -11.85 2.44
C LEU A 227 -10.32 -11.10 3.17
N ALA A 228 -10.91 -10.09 2.52
CA ALA A 228 -12.00 -9.30 3.09
C ALA A 228 -13.31 -10.08 3.23
N SER A 229 -13.55 -11.10 2.39
CA SER A 229 -14.74 -11.96 2.50
C SER A 229 -14.68 -12.91 3.70
N TYR A 230 -13.48 -13.24 4.19
CA TYR A 230 -13.34 -14.00 5.43
C TYR A 230 -13.54 -13.08 6.65
N GLY A 231 -14.58 -13.37 7.44
CA GLY A 231 -14.92 -12.58 8.64
C GLY A 231 -13.87 -12.66 9.76
N THR A 232 -13.09 -13.74 9.79
CA THR A 232 -12.08 -14.04 10.82
C THR A 232 -10.76 -13.28 10.61
N ILE A 233 -10.42 -12.93 9.37
CA ILE A 233 -9.14 -12.29 9.05
C ILE A 233 -9.19 -10.81 9.44
N LYS A 234 -8.29 -10.40 10.33
CA LYS A 234 -8.21 -9.00 10.76
C LYS A 234 -7.58 -8.14 9.67
N ALA A 235 -7.85 -6.83 9.72
CA ALA A 235 -7.33 -5.92 8.70
C ALA A 235 -5.79 -5.84 8.71
N ARG A 236 -5.16 -6.02 9.88
CA ARG A 236 -3.71 -6.09 10.01
C ARG A 236 -3.16 -7.32 9.26
N ASP A 237 -3.68 -8.50 9.57
CA ASP A 237 -3.25 -9.76 8.97
C ASP A 237 -3.46 -9.75 7.44
N ALA A 238 -4.61 -9.24 6.99
CA ALA A 238 -4.87 -9.08 5.55
C ALA A 238 -3.84 -8.16 4.87
N ALA A 239 -3.40 -7.10 5.56
CA ALA A 239 -2.36 -6.22 5.04
C ALA A 239 -1.01 -6.93 4.94
N GLU A 240 -0.64 -7.71 5.96
CA GLU A 240 0.60 -8.48 6.01
C GLU A 240 0.66 -9.54 4.91
N ILE A 241 -0.42 -10.31 4.74
CA ILE A 241 -0.55 -11.32 3.67
C ILE A 241 -0.39 -10.67 2.29
N VAL A 242 -1.03 -9.52 2.05
CA VAL A 242 -0.93 -8.82 0.75
C VAL A 242 0.47 -8.26 0.51
N LYS A 243 1.20 -7.86 1.55
CA LYS A 243 2.61 -7.46 1.42
C LYS A 243 3.50 -8.66 1.12
N ALA A 244 3.27 -9.78 1.80
CA ALA A 244 4.05 -11.00 1.63
C ALA A 244 3.86 -11.63 0.24
N ALA A 245 2.70 -11.44 -0.38
CA ALA A 245 2.42 -11.87 -1.76
C ALA A 245 3.23 -11.10 -2.83
N GLY A 246 3.94 -10.03 -2.45
CA GLY A 246 4.84 -9.29 -3.33
C GLY A 246 4.22 -8.07 -4.02
N GLY A 247 5.06 -7.38 -4.79
CA GLY A 247 4.74 -6.11 -5.46
C GLY A 247 4.89 -4.87 -4.55
N PRO A 248 4.55 -3.66 -5.06
CA PRO A 248 4.64 -2.43 -4.27
C PRO A 248 3.77 -2.49 -3.00
N ALA A 249 4.38 -2.14 -1.86
CA ALA A 249 3.79 -2.31 -0.53
C ALA A 249 3.58 -0.98 0.24
N PHE A 250 3.44 0.15 -0.48
CA PHE A 250 3.35 1.50 0.11
C PHE A 250 1.97 1.87 0.67
N PHE A 251 0.98 0.98 0.58
CA PHE A 251 -0.38 1.25 1.03
C PHE A 251 -0.46 1.38 2.56
N ARG A 252 -1.30 2.30 3.02
CA ARG A 252 -1.51 2.61 4.44
C ARG A 252 -2.62 1.74 5.03
N GLN A 253 -2.69 1.69 6.36
CA GLN A 253 -3.79 1.02 7.07
C GLN A 253 -5.17 1.51 6.60
N ARG A 254 -5.33 2.82 6.37
CA ARG A 254 -6.57 3.40 5.83
C ARG A 254 -6.95 2.80 4.46
N ASP A 255 -5.98 2.51 3.61
CA ASP A 255 -6.22 1.93 2.29
C ASP A 255 -6.69 0.47 2.39
N VAL A 256 -6.27 -0.26 3.43
CA VAL A 256 -6.78 -1.60 3.74
C VAL A 256 -8.25 -1.55 4.13
N TYR A 257 -8.62 -0.66 5.06
CA TYR A 257 -10.01 -0.49 5.46
C TYR A 257 -10.90 -0.01 4.29
N ASN A 258 -10.40 0.91 3.46
CA ASN A 258 -11.12 1.36 2.27
C ASN A 258 -11.40 0.21 1.30
N ASP A 259 -10.44 -0.70 1.11
CA ASP A 259 -10.62 -1.85 0.22
C ASP A 259 -11.57 -2.89 0.80
N ARG A 260 -11.52 -3.15 2.11
CA ARG A 260 -12.54 -3.98 2.76
C ARG A 260 -13.93 -3.38 2.60
N GLN A 261 -14.09 -2.06 2.76
CA GLN A 261 -15.38 -1.39 2.54
C GLN A 261 -15.85 -1.50 1.08
N LYS A 262 -14.94 -1.42 0.09
CA LYS A 262 -15.28 -1.65 -1.32
C LYS A 262 -15.72 -3.08 -1.58
N ALA A 263 -14.98 -4.07 -1.09
CA ALA A 263 -15.33 -5.49 -1.24
C ALA A 263 -16.71 -5.78 -0.62
N ARG A 264 -16.95 -5.23 0.56
CA ARG A 264 -18.22 -5.34 1.28
C ARG A 264 -19.39 -4.71 0.52
N LYS A 265 -19.17 -3.53 -0.09
CA LYS A 265 -20.15 -2.85 -0.95
C LYS A 265 -20.42 -3.65 -2.23
N ALA A 266 -19.38 -4.21 -2.84
CA ALA A 266 -19.51 -5.07 -4.02
C ALA A 266 -20.31 -6.36 -3.71
N ALA A 267 -20.20 -6.88 -2.49
CA ALA A 267 -20.98 -8.02 -1.99
C ALA A 267 -22.40 -7.64 -1.50
N GLY A 268 -22.85 -6.39 -1.67
CA GLY A 268 -24.22 -5.97 -1.30
C GLY A 268 -24.51 -5.88 0.20
N LEU A 269 -23.49 -5.97 1.07
CA LEU A 269 -23.68 -5.97 2.52
C LEU A 269 -23.94 -4.53 3.06
N PRO A 270 -24.73 -4.34 4.15
CA PRO A 270 -25.11 -3.02 4.69
C PRO A 270 -24.03 -2.40 5.60
N PRO A 271 -23.76 -1.07 5.58
CA PRO A 271 -22.68 -0.43 6.34
C PRO A 271 -22.55 -0.98 7.77
N ARG A 272 -21.33 -1.23 8.25
CA ARG A 272 -21.13 -1.67 9.64
C ARG A 272 -21.79 -0.64 10.54
N GLN A 273 -22.81 -1.04 11.28
CA GLN A 273 -23.41 -0.21 12.31
C GLN A 273 -22.27 0.19 13.26
N LYS A 274 -22.13 1.49 13.49
CA LYS A 274 -21.16 2.00 14.44
C LYS A 274 -21.71 1.58 15.79
N GLY A 275 -21.12 0.53 16.38
CA GLY A 275 -21.62 -0.05 17.63
C GLY A 275 -21.91 1.06 18.63
N ASP A 276 -23.13 1.06 19.16
CA ASP A 276 -23.54 1.97 20.22
C ASP A 276 -22.51 1.84 21.33
N LYS A 277 -21.79 2.91 21.59
CA LYS A 277 -20.96 2.97 22.79
C LYS A 277 -21.95 2.90 23.95
N ALA A 278 -22.09 1.72 24.55
CA ALA A 278 -22.81 1.54 25.80
C ALA A 278 -22.18 2.49 26.82
N LYS A 279 -22.81 3.65 26.98
CA LYS A 279 -22.53 4.58 28.07
C LYS A 279 -23.26 4.00 29.26
N ALA A 280 -22.67 3.00 29.90
CA ALA A 280 -23.11 2.55 31.21
C ALA A 280 -22.79 3.67 32.20
N GLY A 281 -23.69 4.65 32.27
CA GLY A 281 -23.81 5.51 33.44
C GLY A 281 -24.62 4.70 34.46
N ALA A 282 -23.93 4.15 35.45
CA ALA A 282 -24.58 3.73 36.68
C ALA A 282 -25.10 5.00 37.36
N ASN A 283 -26.39 5.26 37.23
CA ASN A 283 -27.14 6.06 38.18
C ASN A 283 -27.93 5.05 39.01
N ASP A 284 -27.33 4.62 40.12
CA ASP A 284 -28.08 4.01 41.21
C ASP A 284 -28.83 5.15 41.91
N ASN A 285 -30.13 5.21 41.68
CA ASN A 285 -31.07 5.93 42.53
C ASN A 285 -32.19 4.95 42.80
N ASP A 286 -32.32 4.54 44.06
CA ASP A 286 -33.56 4.28 44.81
C ASP A 286 -33.11 3.81 46.20
N ASN A 287 -33.16 4.69 47.21
CA ASN A 287 -34.30 4.92 48.11
C ASN A 287 -34.47 3.76 49.12
N ASP A 288 -34.41 4.05 50.42
CA ASP A 288 -35.51 3.83 51.39
C ASP A 288 -35.08 3.97 52.88
N THR A 289 -36.02 4.53 53.65
CA THR A 289 -36.34 4.31 55.08
C THR A 289 -35.49 4.93 56.20
N SER A 290 -36.05 6.01 56.76
CA SER A 290 -36.45 6.21 58.18
C SER A 290 -35.62 5.57 59.31
N GLN A 291 -35.19 6.39 60.28
CA GLN A 291 -35.43 6.20 61.72
C GLN A 291 -34.87 7.38 62.55
N THR A 292 -35.75 7.98 63.38
CA THR A 292 -35.57 8.31 64.81
C THR A 292 -34.13 8.30 65.34
N THR A 293 -33.61 9.38 65.93
CA THR A 293 -34.06 10.03 67.19
C THR A 293 -33.55 11.47 67.30
#